data_AF-A0A9P1DIA9-F1
#
_entry.id   AF-A0A9P1DIA9-F1
#
_cell.length_a   1.000
_cell.length_b   1.000
_cell.length_c   1.000
_cell.angle_alpha   90.00
_cell.angle_beta   90.00
_cell.angle_gamma   90.00
#
_symmetry.space_group_name_H-M   'P 1'
#
loop_
_entity.id
_entity.type
_entity.pdbx_description
1 polymer ?
#
loop_
_entity_poly.entity_id
_entity_poly.type
_entity_poly.pdbx_seq_one_letter_code
_entity_poly.pdbx_strand_id
1 'polypeptide(L)'
;MPAPRSEVVPETPLQKAAKLVEKVLKDANNCRDHAFKLRPIAMSSDLILQLKACAVKLQEAAEKLQARVKQQKNKNKHYAVNETRSTAAERISLAKALIRAVDKPKPKARASKEPKEPNASKEATGAEQGLLGDLQRWCKVVCFIQPSSVEIPLLVTTSDGDGLEMMKDTAIIWPWDFFAYLWKNGKFLQWIADDPNQAADRNIECWNHCEGLEFFDQLQLSPDQYGSCVPVFFHTDGVKIYKNQKAWVYSMSSACRKGPSMSTKMVFILVRDAMVVKSKTHDAIGRLAGYIMDTLMTGRFPTRDSEGNPFPPGTQSAERAGQYFAGGYCMAFAGFKGDWEARVIVHKLKRSYRSTFICEHCMASYKEDFTFADFRPTARSQAIRFSHNEFLMLNPMDDQSAWTSVKGWTKDRNLEETVSRFQPVLFPTHNQLCLIESLVVFSFKHPECKVHLSKVGSIPK
;
A
#
# COMPACT_ATOMS: atom_id res chain seq x y z
N MET A 1 -28.55 -41.54 47.03
CA MET A 1 -28.10 -42.64 46.17
C MET A 1 -26.93 -42.15 45.33
N PRO A 2 -25.76 -42.82 45.32
CA PRO A 2 -24.63 -42.37 44.52
C PRO A 2 -24.93 -42.58 43.02
N ALA A 3 -24.60 -41.57 42.20
CA ALA A 3 -24.83 -41.59 40.76
C ALA A 3 -24.12 -42.78 40.09
N PRO A 4 -24.76 -43.43 39.10
CA PRO A 4 -24.16 -44.56 38.41
C PRO A 4 -22.87 -44.10 37.72
N ARG A 5 -21.78 -44.83 38.00
CA ARG A 5 -20.49 -44.59 37.34
C ARG A 5 -20.65 -44.92 35.86
N SER A 6 -20.50 -43.90 35.01
CA SER A 6 -20.50 -44.06 33.56
C SER A 6 -19.34 -44.97 33.15
N GLU A 7 -19.65 -46.07 32.47
CA GLU A 7 -18.66 -46.94 31.84
C GLU A 7 -17.87 -46.13 30.80
N VAL A 8 -16.55 -46.05 31.01
CA VAL A 8 -15.65 -45.35 30.09
C VAL A 8 -15.41 -46.28 28.91
N VAL A 9 -16.11 -46.02 27.80
CA VAL A 9 -15.87 -46.72 26.54
C VAL A 9 -14.50 -46.28 25.99
N PRO A 10 -13.55 -47.22 25.77
CA PRO A 10 -12.23 -46.87 25.28
C PRO A 10 -12.31 -46.30 23.86
N GLU A 11 -11.62 -45.17 23.64
CA GLU A 11 -11.61 -44.50 22.35
C GLU A 11 -11.09 -45.41 21.23
N THR A 12 -11.79 -45.38 20.10
CA THR A 12 -11.37 -46.10 18.90
C THR A 12 -10.06 -45.50 18.35
N PRO A 13 -9.23 -46.29 17.64
CA PRO A 13 -7.99 -45.78 17.02
C PRO A 13 -8.21 -44.57 16.12
N LEU A 14 -9.36 -44.49 15.45
CA LEU A 14 -9.72 -43.37 14.57
C LEU A 14 -10.02 -42.09 15.37
N GLN A 15 -10.72 -42.20 16.51
CA GLN A 15 -10.99 -41.07 17.40
C GLN A 15 -9.70 -40.56 18.08
N LYS A 16 -8.79 -41.48 18.46
CA LYS A 16 -7.47 -41.11 18.96
C LYS A 16 -6.66 -40.37 17.90
N ALA A 17 -6.68 -40.82 16.64
CA ALA A 17 -6.00 -40.15 15.54
C ALA A 17 -6.59 -38.77 15.23
N ALA A 18 -7.93 -38.62 15.24
CA ALA A 18 -8.59 -37.34 15.02
C ALA A 18 -8.26 -36.33 16.13
N LYS A 19 -8.30 -36.74 17.41
CA LYS A 19 -7.90 -35.91 18.55
C LYS A 19 -6.42 -35.55 18.50
N LEU A 20 -5.55 -36.45 18.02
CA LEU A 20 -4.13 -36.17 17.85
C LEU A 20 -3.89 -35.14 16.74
N VAL A 21 -4.60 -35.24 15.62
CA VAL A 21 -4.54 -34.25 14.52
C VAL A 21 -5.03 -32.88 14.98
N GLU A 22 -6.16 -32.84 15.70
CA GLU A 22 -6.71 -31.59 16.25
C GLU A 22 -5.75 -30.96 17.28
N LYS A 23 -5.15 -31.77 18.16
CA LYS A 23 -4.13 -31.32 19.10
C LYS A 23 -2.88 -30.80 18.41
N VAL A 24 -2.37 -31.50 17.38
CA VAL A 24 -1.21 -31.07 16.60
C VAL A 24 -1.49 -29.78 15.81
N LEU A 25 -2.71 -29.59 15.29
CA LEU A 25 -3.09 -28.35 14.60
C LEU A 25 -3.25 -27.17 15.58
N LYS A 26 -3.80 -27.43 16.77
CA LYS A 26 -3.90 -26.45 17.85
C LYS A 26 -2.52 -26.04 18.38
N ASP A 27 -1.63 -27.00 18.57
CA ASP A 27 -0.23 -26.76 18.95
C ASP A 27 0.57 -26.09 17.84
N ALA A 28 0.32 -26.40 16.56
CA ALA A 28 0.95 -25.75 15.43
C ALA A 28 0.53 -24.28 15.28
N ASN A 29 -0.73 -23.94 15.58
CA ASN A 29 -1.21 -22.57 15.60
C ASN A 29 -0.65 -21.80 16.82
N ASN A 30 -0.63 -22.40 18.01
CA ASN A 30 0.01 -21.83 19.20
C ASN A 30 1.54 -21.62 19.02
N CYS A 31 2.22 -22.55 18.32
CA CYS A 31 3.63 -22.39 17.97
C CYS A 31 3.86 -21.29 16.93
N ARG A 32 2.87 -21.02 16.05
CA ARG A 32 2.95 -19.98 15.01
C ARG A 32 2.99 -18.57 15.60
N ASP A 33 2.27 -18.35 16.68
CA ASP A 33 2.18 -17.06 17.39
C ASP A 33 3.34 -16.83 18.38
N HIS A 34 4.10 -17.89 18.71
CA HIS A 34 5.25 -17.83 19.62
C HIS A 34 6.60 -18.20 18.99
N ALA A 35 6.65 -18.54 17.70
CA ALA A 35 7.86 -19.00 17.01
C ALA A 35 9.04 -18.00 17.03
N PHE A 36 8.80 -16.71 17.30
CA PHE A 36 9.87 -15.71 17.42
C PHE A 36 10.37 -15.49 18.86
N LYS A 37 9.80 -16.18 19.85
CA LYS A 37 10.28 -16.15 21.25
C LYS A 37 10.99 -17.44 21.69
N LEU A 38 10.98 -18.49 20.87
CA LEU A 38 11.62 -19.77 21.21
C LEU A 38 13.09 -19.78 20.80
N ARG A 39 13.97 -20.17 21.74
CA ARG A 39 15.37 -20.52 21.42
C ARG A 39 15.38 -21.62 20.35
N PRO A 40 16.42 -21.68 19.48
CA PRO A 40 16.56 -22.76 18.53
C PRO A 40 16.40 -24.11 19.24
N ILE A 41 15.40 -24.89 18.83
CA ILE A 41 15.18 -26.23 19.37
C ILE A 41 16.36 -27.07 18.91
N ALA A 42 17.14 -27.57 19.87
CA ALA A 42 18.22 -28.51 19.58
C ALA A 42 17.60 -29.83 19.11
N MET A 43 17.62 -30.07 17.80
CA MET A 43 17.24 -31.36 17.22
C MET A 43 18.48 -32.24 17.10
N SER A 44 18.36 -33.54 17.43
CA SER A 44 19.45 -34.49 17.21
C SER A 44 19.77 -34.62 15.73
N SER A 45 21.03 -34.93 15.41
CA SER A 45 21.47 -35.21 14.03
C SER A 45 20.60 -36.27 13.34
N ASP A 46 20.18 -37.27 14.10
CA ASP A 46 19.36 -38.38 13.60
C ASP A 46 17.95 -37.92 13.22
N LEU A 47 17.33 -37.05 14.03
CA LEU A 47 16.02 -36.48 13.71
C LEU A 47 16.10 -35.57 12.47
N ILE A 48 17.19 -34.81 12.32
CA ILE A 48 17.44 -34.01 11.12
C ILE A 48 17.58 -34.89 9.88
N LEU A 49 18.31 -36.01 9.98
CA LEU A 49 18.46 -36.97 8.89
C LEU A 49 17.13 -37.64 8.53
N GLN A 50 16.31 -38.01 9.52
CA GLN A 50 14.98 -38.56 9.30
C GLN A 50 14.04 -37.56 8.62
N LEU A 51 14.09 -36.28 9.02
CA LEU A 51 13.30 -35.22 8.39
C LEU A 51 13.75 -34.97 6.94
N LYS A 52 15.07 -34.99 6.66
CA LYS A 52 15.61 -34.91 5.29
C LYS A 52 15.14 -36.09 4.44
N ALA A 53 15.22 -37.32 4.97
CA ALA A 53 14.73 -38.51 4.27
C ALA A 53 13.21 -38.45 4.00
N CYS A 54 12.43 -37.93 4.97
CA CYS A 54 11.00 -37.73 4.81
C CYS A 54 10.68 -36.69 3.72
N ALA A 55 11.45 -35.59 3.66
CA ALA A 55 11.31 -34.58 2.63
C ALA A 55 11.58 -35.13 1.22
N VAL A 56 12.60 -35.98 1.06
CA VAL A 56 12.89 -36.66 -0.22
C VAL A 56 11.73 -37.57 -0.62
N LYS A 57 11.22 -38.41 0.30
CA LYS A 57 10.07 -39.30 0.01
C LYS A 57 8.81 -38.53 -0.37
N LEU A 58 8.54 -37.40 0.28
CA LEU A 58 7.39 -36.54 -0.05
C LEU A 58 7.56 -35.87 -1.42
N GLN A 59 8.77 -35.47 -1.78
CA GLN A 59 9.08 -34.91 -3.09
C GLN A 59 8.87 -35.95 -4.20
N GLU A 60 9.38 -37.17 -4.04
CA GLU A 60 9.16 -38.27 -4.98
C GLU A 60 7.66 -38.61 -5.13
N ALA A 61 6.91 -38.62 -4.03
CA ALA A 61 5.47 -38.85 -4.06
C ALA A 61 4.72 -37.73 -4.83
N ALA A 62 5.14 -36.48 -4.64
CA ALA A 62 4.58 -35.33 -5.36
C ALA A 62 4.87 -35.42 -6.87
N GLU A 63 6.07 -35.84 -7.26
CA GLU A 63 6.45 -36.02 -8.66
C GLU A 63 5.68 -37.16 -9.32
N LYS A 64 5.52 -38.30 -8.63
CA LYS A 64 4.66 -39.42 -9.09
C LYS A 64 3.20 -38.98 -9.26
N LEU A 65 2.69 -38.16 -8.34
CA LEU A 65 1.34 -37.61 -8.45
C LEU A 65 1.22 -36.67 -9.65
N GLN A 66 2.19 -35.77 -9.86
CA GLN A 66 2.21 -34.89 -11.04
C GLN A 66 2.26 -35.67 -12.35
N ALA A 67 3.05 -36.74 -12.42
CA ALA A 67 3.09 -37.63 -13.58
C ALA A 67 1.74 -38.31 -13.84
N ARG A 68 1.08 -38.82 -12.79
CA ARG A 68 -0.28 -39.40 -12.88
C ARG A 68 -1.32 -38.37 -13.32
N VAL A 69 -1.26 -37.15 -12.81
CA VAL A 69 -2.12 -36.04 -13.22
C VAL A 69 -1.90 -35.68 -14.69
N LYS A 70 -0.65 -35.68 -15.16
CA LYS A 70 -0.32 -35.42 -16.56
C LYS A 70 -0.83 -36.54 -17.48
N GLN A 71 -0.75 -37.80 -17.04
CA GLN A 71 -1.33 -38.94 -17.76
C GLN A 71 -2.87 -38.93 -17.75
N GLN A 72 -3.52 -38.53 -16.66
CA GLN A 72 -4.98 -38.39 -16.58
C GLN A 72 -5.52 -37.21 -17.39
N LYS A 73 -4.76 -36.12 -17.54
CA LYS A 73 -5.11 -34.99 -18.43
C LYS A 73 -5.25 -35.41 -19.90
N ASN A 74 -4.65 -36.53 -20.32
CA ASN A 74 -4.83 -37.10 -21.65
C ASN A 74 -6.09 -37.98 -21.81
N LYS A 75 -6.88 -38.23 -20.75
CA LYS A 75 -7.99 -39.21 -20.81
C LYS A 75 -9.38 -38.77 -20.35
N ASN A 76 -9.60 -37.62 -19.67
CA ASN A 76 -10.87 -36.85 -19.64
C ASN A 76 -10.95 -35.81 -18.48
N LYS A 77 -11.92 -34.90 -18.61
CA LYS A 77 -12.28 -33.69 -17.83
C LYS A 77 -12.22 -33.77 -16.28
N HIS A 78 -11.56 -32.74 -15.72
CA HIS A 78 -11.91 -31.86 -14.57
C HIS A 78 -12.65 -32.39 -13.31
N TYR A 79 -12.00 -32.36 -12.12
CA TYR A 79 -12.16 -31.34 -11.05
C TYR A 79 -11.52 -31.71 -9.67
N ALA A 80 -11.11 -32.95 -9.41
CA ALA A 80 -10.65 -33.35 -8.05
C ALA A 80 -9.15 -33.16 -7.75
N VAL A 81 -8.34 -32.68 -8.69
CA VAL A 81 -6.86 -32.73 -8.61
C VAL A 81 -6.21 -31.47 -8.00
N ASN A 82 -6.91 -30.33 -8.00
CA ASN A 82 -6.30 -29.06 -7.61
C ASN A 82 -6.13 -28.91 -6.09
N GLU A 83 -7.03 -29.49 -5.29
CA GLU A 83 -6.98 -29.41 -3.82
C GLU A 83 -5.79 -30.20 -3.25
N THR A 84 -5.55 -31.42 -3.75
CA THR A 84 -4.39 -32.24 -3.34
C THR A 84 -3.06 -31.61 -3.75
N ARG A 85 -3.04 -30.88 -4.87
CA ARG A 85 -1.84 -30.17 -5.36
C ARG A 85 -1.50 -28.97 -4.48
N SER A 86 -2.51 -28.26 -3.96
CA SER A 86 -2.32 -27.15 -3.02
C SER A 86 -1.73 -27.64 -1.70
N THR A 87 -2.31 -28.69 -1.11
CA THR A 87 -1.87 -29.24 0.18
C THR A 87 -0.45 -29.82 0.11
N ALA A 88 -0.07 -30.45 -1.01
CA ALA A 88 1.30 -30.94 -1.21
C ALA A 88 2.32 -29.79 -1.33
N ALA A 89 1.97 -28.72 -2.06
CA ALA A 89 2.83 -27.55 -2.22
C ALA A 89 3.06 -26.82 -0.89
N GLU A 90 2.03 -26.69 -0.05
CA GLU A 90 2.14 -26.12 1.29
C GLU A 90 3.06 -26.92 2.21
N ARG A 91 2.94 -28.26 2.19
CA ARG A 91 3.80 -29.15 3.00
C ARG A 91 5.27 -29.09 2.58
N ILE A 92 5.54 -29.00 1.27
CA ILE A 92 6.90 -28.82 0.74
C ILE A 92 7.46 -27.45 1.13
N SER A 93 6.65 -26.39 1.08
CA SER A 93 7.03 -25.04 1.49
C SER A 93 7.40 -24.97 2.97
N LEU A 94 6.61 -25.61 3.83
CA LEU A 94 6.86 -25.69 5.27
C LEU A 94 8.17 -26.45 5.58
N ALA A 95 8.42 -27.59 4.92
CA ALA A 95 9.64 -28.35 5.10
C ALA A 95 10.89 -27.55 4.70
N LYS A 96 10.84 -26.81 3.57
CA LYS A 96 11.94 -25.92 3.13
C LYS A 96 12.19 -24.77 4.10
N ALA A 97 11.14 -24.19 4.69
CA ALA A 97 11.28 -23.13 5.67
C ALA A 97 11.95 -23.61 6.97
N LEU A 98 11.61 -24.82 7.42
CA LEU A 98 12.23 -25.44 8.60
C LEU A 98 13.72 -25.73 8.37
N ILE A 99 14.10 -26.25 7.20
CA ILE A 99 15.51 -26.49 6.84
C ILE A 99 16.33 -25.18 6.88
N ARG A 100 15.80 -24.10 6.28
CA ARG A 100 16.47 -22.78 6.29
C ARG A 100 16.61 -22.16 7.67
N ALA A 101 15.71 -22.47 8.60
CA ALA A 101 15.80 -21.99 9.97
C ALA A 101 16.94 -22.68 10.74
N VAL A 102 17.29 -23.91 10.36
CA VAL A 102 18.37 -24.69 10.97
C VAL A 102 19.75 -24.31 10.40
N ASP A 103 19.83 -23.96 9.11
CA ASP A 103 21.11 -23.62 8.44
C ASP A 103 21.61 -22.19 8.73
N LYS A 104 20.94 -21.40 9.57
CA LYS A 104 21.42 -20.06 9.93
C LYS A 104 22.67 -20.16 10.81
N PRO A 105 23.81 -19.55 10.42
CA PRO A 105 25.03 -19.61 11.21
C PRO A 105 24.83 -18.96 12.58
N LYS A 106 25.30 -19.65 13.63
CA LYS A 106 25.22 -19.18 15.02
C LYS A 106 25.93 -17.82 15.17
N PRO A 107 25.31 -16.83 15.83
CA PRO A 107 26.07 -15.69 16.33
C PRO A 107 27.10 -16.18 17.36
N LYS A 108 28.34 -15.65 17.30
CA LYS A 108 29.39 -15.98 18.26
C LYS A 108 28.92 -15.65 19.68
N ALA A 109 29.00 -16.63 20.58
CA ALA A 109 28.55 -16.53 21.96
C ALA A 109 29.39 -15.49 22.73
N ARG A 110 28.70 -14.55 23.39
CA ARG A 110 29.28 -13.65 24.40
C ARG A 110 29.17 -14.35 25.76
N ALA A 111 30.23 -14.28 26.56
CA ALA A 111 30.31 -14.92 27.87
C ALA A 111 29.15 -14.50 28.79
N SER A 112 28.49 -15.50 29.38
CA SER A 112 27.31 -15.38 30.25
C SER A 112 27.70 -14.99 31.68
N LYS A 113 27.03 -13.97 32.23
CA LYS A 113 26.86 -13.81 33.69
C LYS A 113 25.60 -14.55 34.14
N GLU A 114 25.66 -15.10 35.35
CA GLU A 114 24.65 -15.96 35.99
C GLU A 114 23.26 -15.32 36.11
N PRO A 115 22.17 -16.13 36.06
CA PRO A 115 20.81 -15.62 36.12
C PRO A 115 20.33 -15.47 37.57
N LYS A 116 19.75 -14.31 37.89
CA LYS A 116 18.87 -14.13 39.05
C LYS A 116 17.43 -14.56 38.70
N GLU A 117 16.76 -15.15 39.69
CA GLU A 117 15.40 -15.68 39.63
C GLU A 117 14.34 -14.68 39.14
N PRO A 118 13.28 -15.15 38.44
CA PRO A 118 12.25 -14.29 37.91
C PRO A 118 11.19 -13.99 38.96
N ASN A 119 11.00 -12.70 39.26
CA ASN A 119 9.81 -12.22 39.95
C ASN A 119 8.70 -11.85 38.97
N ALA A 120 7.49 -12.10 39.45
CA ALA A 120 6.19 -12.08 38.81
C ALA A 120 5.84 -10.85 37.92
N SER A 121 5.25 -11.17 36.78
CA SER A 121 4.11 -10.50 36.11
C SER A 121 3.74 -9.08 36.56
N LYS A 122 4.20 -8.09 35.80
CA LYS A 122 3.56 -6.81 35.43
C LYS A 122 4.48 -6.17 34.37
N GLU A 123 3.96 -5.28 33.53
CA GLU A 123 4.68 -4.58 32.44
C GLU A 123 4.78 -5.30 31.08
N ALA A 124 3.65 -5.42 30.38
CA ALA A 124 3.66 -5.48 28.91
C ALA A 124 3.28 -4.12 28.26
N THR A 125 2.70 -3.19 29.03
CA THR A 125 2.22 -1.90 28.54
C THR A 125 3.31 -0.81 28.45
N GLY A 126 4.38 -0.90 29.23
CA GLY A 126 5.47 0.09 29.22
C GLY A 126 6.42 -0.01 28.02
N ALA A 127 6.59 -1.23 27.47
CA ALA A 127 7.55 -1.47 26.39
C ALA A 127 7.09 -0.90 25.03
N GLU A 128 5.79 -0.92 24.72
CA GLU A 128 5.26 -0.31 23.50
C GLU A 128 5.29 1.23 23.55
N GLN A 129 4.99 1.82 24.72
CA GLN A 129 5.09 3.28 24.90
C GLN A 129 6.53 3.78 24.78
N GLY A 130 7.50 3.03 25.32
CA GLY A 130 8.93 3.32 25.15
C GLY A 130 9.38 3.29 23.69
N LEU A 131 8.98 2.26 22.94
CA LEU A 131 9.36 2.11 21.53
C LEU A 131 8.74 3.20 20.63
N LEU A 132 7.48 3.59 20.92
CA LEU A 132 6.81 4.68 20.20
C LEU A 132 7.48 6.03 20.49
N GLY A 133 7.87 6.26 21.75
CA GLY A 133 8.63 7.45 22.17
C GLY A 133 10.01 7.52 21.49
N ASP A 134 10.71 6.39 21.37
CA ASP A 134 12.01 6.32 20.70
C ASP A 134 11.91 6.54 19.17
N LEU A 135 10.87 5.99 18.53
CA LEU A 135 10.59 6.23 17.10
C LEU A 135 10.24 7.70 16.84
N GLN A 136 9.39 8.32 17.67
CA GLN A 136 9.08 9.75 17.56
C GLN A 136 10.33 10.60 17.76
N ARG A 137 11.18 10.25 18.74
CA ARG A 137 12.45 10.94 18.98
C ARG A 137 13.41 10.79 17.81
N TRP A 138 13.49 9.62 17.20
CA TRP A 138 14.34 9.38 16.04
C TRP A 138 13.87 10.16 14.80
N CYS A 139 12.56 10.12 14.49
CA CYS A 139 11.99 10.93 13.41
C CYS A 139 12.26 12.43 13.62
N LYS A 140 12.21 12.92 14.87
CA LYS A 140 12.58 14.31 15.19
C LYS A 140 14.02 14.65 14.87
N VAL A 141 14.93 13.68 14.99
CA VAL A 141 16.37 13.88 14.76
C VAL A 141 16.74 13.73 13.28
N VAL A 142 16.06 12.86 12.54
CA VAL A 142 16.47 12.48 11.17
C VAL A 142 15.59 13.10 10.08
N CYS A 143 14.32 13.40 10.37
CA CYS A 143 13.42 13.97 9.38
C CYS A 143 13.58 15.50 9.29
N PHE A 144 13.92 16.00 8.09
CA PHE A 144 13.93 17.45 7.83
C PHE A 144 12.53 18.08 7.87
N ILE A 145 11.50 17.28 7.56
CA ILE A 145 10.09 17.67 7.63
C ILE A 145 9.46 16.83 8.73
N GLN A 146 8.96 17.49 9.77
CA GLN A 146 8.27 16.80 10.85
C GLN A 146 6.85 16.47 10.42
N PRO A 147 6.41 15.20 10.50
CA PRO A 147 5.04 14.85 10.16
C PRO A 147 4.09 15.52 11.16
N SER A 148 2.96 16.01 10.65
CA SER A 148 1.82 16.41 11.46
C SER A 148 0.88 15.22 11.68
N SER A 149 -0.23 15.43 12.38
CA SER A 149 -1.33 14.46 12.48
C SER A 149 -2.61 15.01 11.84
N VAL A 150 -3.43 14.09 11.35
CA VAL A 150 -4.81 14.33 10.93
C VAL A 150 -5.67 13.20 11.45
N GLU A 151 -6.88 13.51 11.90
CA GLU A 151 -7.82 12.48 12.35
C GLU A 151 -8.43 11.75 11.15
N ILE A 152 -8.21 10.43 11.08
CA ILE A 152 -8.79 9.56 10.05
C ILE A 152 -9.56 8.44 10.74
N PRO A 153 -10.78 8.08 10.28
CA PRO A 153 -11.51 6.94 10.81
C PRO A 153 -10.75 5.66 10.46
N LEU A 154 -10.31 4.94 11.49
CA LEU A 154 -9.55 3.70 11.38
C LEU A 154 -10.15 2.62 12.30
N LEU A 155 -9.95 1.36 11.90
CA LEU A 155 -10.28 0.20 12.71
C LEU A 155 -9.14 -0.06 13.69
N VAL A 156 -9.47 -0.08 14.98
CA VAL A 156 -8.54 -0.39 16.07
C VAL A 156 -8.99 -1.67 16.75
N THR A 157 -8.07 -2.63 16.89
CA THR A 157 -8.34 -3.87 17.62
C THR A 157 -8.24 -3.61 19.12
N THR A 158 -9.31 -3.87 19.86
CA THR A 158 -9.34 -3.76 21.33
C THR A 158 -8.54 -4.90 21.98
N SER A 159 -8.36 -4.84 23.29
CA SER A 159 -7.73 -5.92 24.08
C SER A 159 -8.46 -7.26 23.92
N ASP A 160 -9.76 -7.23 23.64
CA ASP A 160 -10.61 -8.41 23.50
C ASP A 160 -10.58 -8.99 22.07
N GLY A 161 -9.88 -8.32 21.15
CA GLY A 161 -9.79 -8.72 19.74
C GLY A 161 -10.88 -8.13 18.84
N ASP A 162 -11.80 -7.33 19.39
CA ASP A 162 -12.87 -6.69 18.63
C ASP A 162 -12.35 -5.51 17.82
N GLY A 163 -12.88 -5.34 16.61
CA GLY A 163 -12.59 -4.18 15.77
C GLY A 163 -13.49 -3.01 16.13
N LEU A 164 -12.92 -1.94 16.70
CA LEU A 164 -13.62 -0.69 16.99
C LEU A 164 -13.26 0.38 15.96
N GLU A 165 -14.28 0.96 15.33
CA GLU A 165 -14.10 2.15 14.48
C GLU A 165 -13.90 3.37 15.38
N MET A 166 -12.82 4.12 15.16
CA MET A 166 -12.57 5.40 15.85
C MET A 166 -11.75 6.36 15.00
N MET A 167 -11.89 7.66 15.27
CA MET A 167 -10.99 8.67 14.74
C MET A 167 -9.61 8.50 15.37
N LYS A 168 -8.58 8.44 14.53
CA LYS A 168 -7.21 8.23 14.98
C LYS A 168 -6.26 9.21 14.32
N ASP A 169 -5.39 9.78 15.15
CA ASP A 169 -4.23 10.55 14.70
C ASP A 169 -3.38 9.73 13.73
N THR A 170 -3.41 10.16 12.48
CA THR A 170 -2.67 9.54 11.38
C THR A 170 -1.61 10.52 10.91
N ALA A 171 -0.37 10.05 10.82
CA ALA A 171 0.74 10.88 10.39
C ALA A 171 0.55 11.35 8.94
N ILE A 172 0.77 12.65 8.70
CA ILE A 172 0.71 13.27 7.39
C ILE A 172 1.95 14.15 7.17
N ILE A 173 2.47 14.09 5.94
CA ILE A 173 3.43 15.09 5.45
C ILE A 173 2.64 16.06 4.59
N TRP A 174 2.52 17.31 5.03
CA TRP A 174 1.80 18.32 4.25
C TRP A 174 2.59 18.68 2.99
N PRO A 175 1.95 18.67 1.81
CA PRO A 175 2.63 19.01 0.56
C PRO A 175 3.29 20.39 0.54
N TRP A 176 2.65 21.42 1.11
CA TRP A 176 3.25 22.76 1.19
C TRP A 176 4.53 22.80 2.04
N ASP A 177 4.64 22.00 3.11
CA ASP A 177 5.86 21.91 3.90
C ASP A 177 6.99 21.24 3.09
N PHE A 178 6.65 20.22 2.31
CA PHE A 178 7.58 19.58 1.39
C PHE A 178 8.04 20.54 0.28
N PHE A 179 7.12 21.27 -0.35
CA PHE A 179 7.48 22.21 -1.40
C PHE A 179 8.25 23.41 -0.87
N ALA A 180 7.95 23.90 0.34
CA ALA A 180 8.75 24.92 1.00
C ALA A 180 10.17 24.44 1.29
N TYR A 181 10.33 23.19 1.73
CA TYR A 181 11.64 22.59 1.87
C TYR A 181 12.38 22.52 0.52
N LEU A 182 11.75 22.00 -0.54
CA LEU A 182 12.39 21.94 -1.86
C LEU A 182 12.75 23.32 -2.40
N TRP A 183 11.88 24.31 -2.20
CA TRP A 183 12.09 25.69 -2.61
C TRP A 183 13.31 26.29 -1.92
N LYS A 184 13.37 26.19 -0.59
CA LYS A 184 14.49 26.67 0.23
C LYS A 184 15.83 26.05 -0.18
N ASN A 185 15.81 24.81 -0.68
CA ASN A 185 17.01 24.08 -1.10
C ASN A 185 17.30 24.18 -2.62
N GLY A 186 16.55 24.98 -3.38
CA GLY A 186 16.76 25.11 -4.83
C GLY A 186 16.48 23.82 -5.62
N LYS A 187 15.63 22.94 -5.08
CA LYS A 187 15.27 21.63 -5.67
C LYS A 187 13.84 21.56 -6.20
N PHE A 188 13.06 22.62 -6.00
CA PHE A 188 11.66 22.65 -6.39
C PHE A 188 11.44 22.47 -7.90
N LEU A 189 12.16 23.22 -8.74
CA LEU A 189 12.03 23.11 -10.20
C LEU A 189 12.46 21.73 -10.73
N GLN A 190 13.44 21.09 -10.07
CA GLN A 190 13.85 19.72 -10.39
C GLN A 190 12.76 18.69 -10.06
N TRP A 191 11.89 18.96 -9.09
CA TRP A 191 10.73 18.11 -8.81
C TRP A 191 9.62 18.29 -9.84
N ILE A 192 9.48 19.50 -10.42
CA ILE A 192 8.50 19.79 -11.47
C ILE A 192 8.86 19.09 -12.78
N ALA A 193 10.10 19.19 -13.25
CA ALA A 193 10.52 18.71 -14.56
C ALA A 193 11.90 18.05 -14.53
N ASP A 194 12.20 17.25 -15.56
CA ASP A 194 13.51 16.59 -15.70
C ASP A 194 14.66 17.61 -15.77
N ASP A 195 14.47 18.63 -16.61
CA ASP A 195 15.31 19.83 -16.70
C ASP A 195 14.64 20.99 -15.94
N PRO A 196 15.23 21.48 -14.83
CA PRO A 196 14.71 22.60 -14.06
C PRO A 196 14.47 23.88 -14.89
N ASN A 197 15.24 24.10 -15.95
CA ASN A 197 15.10 25.29 -16.79
C ASN A 197 13.87 25.24 -17.71
N GLN A 198 13.32 24.04 -17.96
CA GLN A 198 12.12 23.84 -18.76
C GLN A 198 10.84 23.74 -17.91
N ALA A 199 10.93 23.88 -16.58
CA ALA A 199 9.79 23.66 -15.69
C ALA A 199 8.56 24.52 -16.08
N ALA A 200 8.77 25.82 -16.33
CA ALA A 200 7.69 26.71 -16.73
C ALA A 200 7.12 26.36 -18.11
N ASP A 201 7.97 26.12 -19.11
CA ASP A 201 7.55 25.75 -20.47
C ASP A 201 6.75 24.45 -20.48
N ARG A 202 7.14 23.46 -19.66
CA ARG A 202 6.42 22.20 -19.51
C ARG A 202 5.06 22.36 -18.86
N ASN A 203 4.93 23.26 -17.89
CA ASN A 203 3.64 23.57 -17.30
C ASN A 203 2.72 24.25 -18.35
N ILE A 204 3.25 25.23 -19.11
CA ILE A 204 2.53 25.90 -20.20
C ILE A 204 2.06 24.89 -21.24
N GLU A 205 2.97 24.03 -21.70
CA GLU A 205 2.65 22.95 -22.63
C GLU A 205 1.51 22.10 -22.07
N CYS A 206 1.60 21.63 -20.82
CA CYS A 206 0.57 20.79 -20.22
C CYS A 206 -0.80 21.49 -20.16
N TRP A 207 -0.86 22.75 -19.71
CA TRP A 207 -2.12 23.47 -19.56
C TRP A 207 -2.77 23.85 -20.89
N ASN A 208 -1.98 24.25 -21.90
CA ASN A 208 -2.49 24.48 -23.25
C ASN A 208 -3.17 23.23 -23.83
N HIS A 209 -2.67 22.02 -23.51
CA HIS A 209 -3.31 20.77 -23.93
C HIS A 209 -4.57 20.43 -23.13
N CYS A 210 -4.71 20.99 -21.93
CA CYS A 210 -5.89 20.79 -21.09
C CYS A 210 -6.99 21.81 -21.36
N GLU A 211 -6.66 22.93 -22.01
CA GLU A 211 -7.60 23.98 -22.35
C GLU A 211 -8.77 23.43 -23.18
N GLY A 212 -10.00 23.81 -22.78
CA GLY A 212 -11.23 23.31 -23.38
C GLY A 212 -11.69 21.92 -22.91
N LEU A 213 -10.96 21.27 -22.00
CA LEU A 213 -11.46 20.07 -21.32
C LEU A 213 -12.32 20.45 -20.11
N GLU A 214 -13.45 19.75 -19.90
CA GLU A 214 -14.43 20.04 -18.82
C GLU A 214 -13.80 20.24 -17.43
N PHE A 215 -12.77 19.45 -17.09
CA PHE A 215 -12.10 19.55 -15.80
C PHE A 215 -11.27 20.82 -15.64
N PHE A 216 -10.72 21.33 -16.75
CA PHE A 216 -9.87 22.51 -16.77
C PHE A 216 -10.69 23.77 -16.48
N ASP A 217 -11.90 23.85 -17.01
CA ASP A 217 -12.84 24.95 -16.74
C ASP A 217 -13.13 25.08 -15.24
N GLN A 218 -13.19 23.95 -14.53
CA GLN A 218 -13.39 23.96 -13.08
C GLN A 218 -12.20 24.54 -12.33
N LEU A 219 -10.96 24.47 -12.86
CA LEU A 219 -9.77 25.00 -12.20
C LEU A 219 -9.74 26.53 -12.20
N GLN A 220 -10.34 27.17 -13.21
CA GLN A 220 -10.36 28.62 -13.41
C GLN A 220 -8.94 29.23 -13.50
N LEU A 221 -8.02 28.52 -14.16
CA LEU A 221 -6.66 29.00 -14.38
C LEU A 221 -6.63 29.97 -15.56
N SER A 222 -6.03 31.14 -15.35
CA SER A 222 -5.78 32.09 -16.43
C SER A 222 -4.45 31.79 -17.15
N PRO A 223 -4.31 32.12 -18.45
CA PRO A 223 -3.10 31.82 -19.22
C PRO A 223 -1.79 32.37 -18.63
N ASP A 224 -1.83 33.50 -17.93
CA ASP A 224 -0.68 34.09 -17.24
C ASP A 224 -0.17 33.24 -16.06
N GLN A 225 -1.00 32.33 -15.55
CA GLN A 225 -0.65 31.41 -14.47
C GLN A 225 -0.03 30.10 -14.97
N TYR A 226 -0.08 29.81 -16.27
CA TYR A 226 0.28 28.48 -16.77
C TYR A 226 1.74 28.11 -16.49
N GLY A 227 2.67 29.08 -16.56
CA GLY A 227 4.08 28.82 -16.26
C GLY A 227 4.36 28.52 -14.78
N SER A 228 3.58 29.11 -13.87
CA SER A 228 3.76 29.02 -12.42
C SER A 228 2.79 28.06 -11.72
N CYS A 229 1.82 27.50 -12.43
CA CYS A 229 0.91 26.47 -11.92
C CYS A 229 1.42 25.08 -12.30
N VAL A 230 1.79 24.25 -11.32
CA VAL A 230 2.27 22.90 -11.57
C VAL A 230 1.07 21.94 -11.74
N PRO A 231 0.95 21.20 -12.85
CA PRO A 231 -0.03 20.13 -13.00
C PRO A 231 0.35 18.94 -12.12
N VAL A 232 -0.52 18.55 -11.20
CA VAL A 232 -0.26 17.48 -10.21
C VAL A 232 -1.12 16.26 -10.46
N PHE A 233 -0.49 15.09 -10.44
CA PHE A 233 -1.16 13.81 -10.36
C PHE A 233 -1.17 13.28 -8.93
N PHE A 234 -2.35 12.91 -8.46
CA PHE A 234 -2.47 12.07 -7.27
C PHE A 234 -2.31 10.61 -7.65
N HIS A 235 -1.69 9.85 -6.75
CA HIS A 235 -1.50 8.43 -6.90
C HIS A 235 -2.01 7.71 -5.65
N THR A 236 -2.79 6.67 -5.85
CA THR A 236 -3.17 5.75 -4.77
C THR A 236 -2.83 4.33 -5.19
N ASP A 237 -2.12 3.61 -4.32
CA ASP A 237 -1.75 2.22 -4.57
C ASP A 237 -1.83 1.37 -3.30
N GLY A 238 -2.19 0.11 -3.49
CA GLY A 238 -2.31 -0.89 -2.46
C GLY A 238 -1.06 -1.78 -2.38
N VAL A 239 -0.03 -1.33 -1.68
CA VAL A 239 1.29 -1.97 -1.68
C VAL A 239 1.38 -3.08 -0.63
N LYS A 240 1.82 -4.27 -1.07
CA LYS A 240 2.10 -5.41 -0.19
C LYS A 240 3.40 -5.17 0.58
N ILE A 241 3.33 -5.09 1.90
CA ILE A 241 4.51 -4.87 2.76
C ILE A 241 5.16 -6.22 3.11
N TYR A 242 4.38 -7.13 3.68
CA TYR A 242 4.88 -8.42 4.14
C TYR A 242 3.78 -9.46 4.22
N LYS A 243 3.96 -10.62 3.55
CA LYS A 243 2.94 -11.67 3.45
C LYS A 243 1.58 -11.07 3.09
N ASN A 244 0.54 -11.27 3.89
CA ASN A 244 -0.81 -10.77 3.61
C ASN A 244 -1.05 -9.35 4.13
N GLN A 245 -0.01 -8.64 4.58
CA GLN A 245 -0.11 -7.25 5.01
C GLN A 245 0.02 -6.32 3.80
N LYS A 246 -0.99 -5.47 3.65
CA LYS A 246 -1.10 -4.44 2.62
C LYS A 246 -1.13 -3.06 3.30
N ALA A 247 -0.62 -2.04 2.64
CA ALA A 247 -0.83 -0.66 3.01
C ALA A 247 -1.25 0.16 1.80
N TRP A 248 -2.13 1.11 2.04
CA TRP A 248 -2.56 2.11 1.09
C TRP A 248 -1.59 3.28 1.14
N VAL A 249 -0.99 3.55 -0.01
CA VAL A 249 -0.03 4.64 -0.22
C VAL A 249 -0.70 5.72 -1.02
N TYR A 250 -0.74 6.93 -0.47
CA TYR A 250 -1.21 8.11 -1.18
C TYR A 250 -0.03 9.03 -1.41
N SER A 251 0.17 9.38 -2.67
CA SER A 251 1.28 10.22 -3.09
C SER A 251 0.88 11.17 -4.20
N MET A 252 1.74 12.13 -4.49
CA MET A 252 1.56 13.07 -5.59
C MET A 252 2.84 13.26 -6.37
N SER A 253 2.72 13.60 -7.65
CA SER A 253 3.84 13.95 -8.52
C SER A 253 3.46 15.07 -9.47
N SER A 254 4.45 15.82 -9.94
CA SER A 254 4.27 16.63 -11.15
C SER A 254 3.88 15.74 -12.34
N ALA A 255 3.00 16.22 -13.21
CA ALA A 255 2.70 15.58 -14.50
C ALA A 255 3.85 15.75 -15.51
N CYS A 256 4.70 16.76 -15.31
CA CYS A 256 5.81 17.12 -16.19
C CYS A 256 7.12 16.39 -15.85
N ARG A 257 7.17 15.66 -14.73
CA ARG A 257 8.38 14.93 -14.28
C ARG A 257 8.30 13.46 -14.65
N LYS A 258 9.37 12.93 -15.26
CA LYS A 258 9.55 11.49 -15.48
C LYS A 258 10.65 10.93 -14.58
N GLY A 259 10.67 9.61 -14.45
CA GLY A 259 11.70 8.89 -13.71
C GLY A 259 11.17 8.01 -12.57
N PRO A 260 12.09 7.39 -11.81
CA PRO A 260 11.75 6.45 -10.74
C PRO A 260 10.89 7.09 -9.65
N SER A 261 9.93 6.33 -9.10
CA SER A 261 9.00 6.80 -8.07
C SER A 261 9.67 7.51 -6.88
N MET A 262 10.85 7.02 -6.46
CA MET A 262 11.62 7.62 -5.36
C MET A 262 12.09 9.05 -5.61
N SER A 263 12.17 9.46 -6.88
CA SER A 263 12.64 10.80 -7.29
C SER A 263 11.51 11.72 -7.74
N THR A 264 10.34 11.17 -8.07
CA THR A 264 9.24 11.90 -8.71
C THR A 264 7.99 12.00 -7.86
N LYS A 265 7.82 11.12 -6.86
CA LYS A 265 6.63 11.08 -6.02
C LYS A 265 6.93 11.54 -4.60
N MET A 266 5.99 12.30 -4.05
CA MET A 266 5.93 12.65 -2.64
C MET A 266 4.79 11.87 -1.98
N VAL A 267 5.12 11.01 -1.02
CA VAL A 267 4.12 10.29 -0.21
C VAL A 267 3.66 11.23 0.90
N PHE A 268 2.35 11.50 0.97
CA PHE A 268 1.80 12.38 2.01
C PHE A 268 1.08 11.62 3.12
N ILE A 269 0.49 10.45 2.84
CA ILE A 269 -0.16 9.61 3.86
C ILE A 269 -0.05 8.12 3.55
N LEU A 270 0.12 7.32 4.61
CA LEU A 270 0.21 5.86 4.58
C LEU A 270 -0.79 5.27 5.57
N VAL A 271 -1.63 4.33 5.13
CA VAL A 271 -2.59 3.65 6.00
C VAL A 271 -2.48 2.15 5.83
N ARG A 272 -2.36 1.40 6.93
CA ARG A 272 -2.35 -0.07 6.86
C ARG A 272 -3.74 -0.57 6.51
N ASP A 273 -3.82 -1.50 5.56
CA ASP A 273 -5.10 -2.06 5.08
C ASP A 273 -5.93 -2.68 6.21
N ALA A 274 -5.27 -3.35 7.18
CA ALA A 274 -5.94 -3.91 8.36
C ALA A 274 -6.62 -2.87 9.27
N MET A 275 -6.27 -1.59 9.13
CA MET A 275 -6.86 -0.48 9.87
C MET A 275 -7.88 0.30 9.03
N VAL A 276 -8.07 -0.03 7.77
CA VAL A 276 -9.00 0.68 6.90
C VAL A 276 -10.44 0.31 7.27
N VAL A 277 -11.23 1.33 7.61
CA VAL A 277 -12.68 1.21 7.64
C VAL A 277 -13.17 1.42 6.22
N LYS A 278 -13.69 0.35 5.61
CA LYS A 278 -14.10 0.34 4.19
C LYS A 278 -14.99 1.55 3.88
N SER A 279 -14.71 2.21 2.75
CA SER A 279 -15.31 3.48 2.29
C SER A 279 -14.97 4.70 3.17
N LYS A 280 -15.13 4.64 4.50
CA LYS A 280 -14.97 5.82 5.37
C LYS A 280 -13.54 6.36 5.42
N THR A 281 -12.55 5.49 5.52
CA THR A 281 -11.13 5.91 5.54
C THR A 281 -10.74 6.57 4.22
N HIS A 282 -11.11 5.96 3.09
CA HIS A 282 -10.82 6.51 1.76
C HIS A 282 -11.57 7.83 1.52
N ASP A 283 -12.79 7.97 2.03
CA ASP A 283 -13.55 9.21 1.94
C ASP A 283 -12.93 10.35 2.74
N ALA A 284 -12.46 10.07 3.95
CA ALA A 284 -11.76 11.04 4.77
C ALA A 284 -10.48 11.53 4.05
N ILE A 285 -9.73 10.62 3.44
CA ILE A 285 -8.52 10.97 2.67
C ILE A 285 -8.88 11.71 1.38
N GLY A 286 -9.98 11.39 0.71
CA GLY A 286 -10.47 12.13 -0.46
C GLY A 286 -10.84 13.58 -0.12
N ARG A 287 -11.55 13.81 0.98
CA ARG A 287 -11.84 15.17 1.49
C ARG A 287 -10.58 15.92 1.87
N LEU A 288 -9.63 15.23 2.50
CA LEU A 288 -8.32 15.80 2.83
C LEU A 288 -7.53 16.18 1.58
N ALA A 289 -7.61 15.37 0.50
CA ALA A 289 -7.02 15.70 -0.79
C ALA A 289 -7.64 16.97 -1.40
N GLY A 290 -8.95 17.18 -1.21
CA GLY A 290 -9.65 18.42 -1.57
C GLY A 290 -9.05 19.63 -0.86
N TYR A 291 -8.97 19.59 0.47
CA TYR A 291 -8.34 20.65 1.28
C TYR A 291 -6.87 20.90 0.87
N ILE A 292 -6.12 19.83 0.62
CA ILE A 292 -4.75 19.93 0.12
C ILE A 292 -4.72 20.69 -1.20
N MET A 293 -5.56 20.33 -2.16
CA MET A 293 -5.54 20.99 -3.47
C MET A 293 -6.01 22.43 -3.42
N ASP A 294 -7.04 22.75 -2.64
CA ASP A 294 -7.47 24.13 -2.45
C ASP A 294 -6.33 24.98 -1.91
N THR A 295 -5.57 24.46 -0.95
CA THR A 295 -4.39 25.13 -0.40
C THR A 295 -3.29 25.29 -1.44
N LEU A 296 -2.94 24.21 -2.16
CA LEU A 296 -1.87 24.24 -3.15
C LEU A 296 -2.18 25.17 -4.33
N MET A 297 -3.45 25.30 -4.72
CA MET A 297 -3.87 26.23 -5.78
C MET A 297 -3.68 27.70 -5.39
N THR A 298 -3.61 28.03 -4.10
CA THR A 298 -3.29 29.40 -3.66
C THR A 298 -1.79 29.74 -3.78
N GLY A 299 -0.91 28.73 -3.86
CA GLY A 299 0.54 28.91 -3.74
C GLY A 299 1.03 29.35 -2.36
N ARG A 300 0.12 29.41 -1.37
CA ARG A 300 0.36 29.95 -0.03
C ARG A 300 0.08 28.90 1.05
N PHE A 301 0.77 29.02 2.17
CA PHE A 301 0.45 28.25 3.37
C PHE A 301 -1.00 28.52 3.78
N PRO A 302 -1.73 27.50 4.26
CA PRO A 302 -3.11 27.67 4.62
C PRO A 302 -3.24 28.65 5.80
N THR A 303 -4.40 29.30 5.92
CA THR A 303 -4.71 30.20 7.03
C THR A 303 -5.52 29.54 8.14
N ARG A 304 -6.05 28.35 7.85
CA ARG A 304 -6.89 27.52 8.71
C ARG A 304 -6.49 26.07 8.53
N ASP A 305 -6.70 25.22 9.52
CA ASP A 305 -6.47 23.79 9.42
C ASP A 305 -7.50 23.09 8.51
N SER A 306 -7.39 21.76 8.37
CA SER A 306 -8.29 20.95 7.53
C SER A 306 -9.73 20.88 8.03
N GLU A 307 -9.99 21.34 9.26
CA GLU A 307 -11.32 21.43 9.85
C GLU A 307 -11.90 22.86 9.77
N GLY A 308 -11.11 23.82 9.26
CA GLY A 308 -11.49 25.22 9.11
C GLY A 308 -11.21 26.08 10.35
N ASN A 309 -10.56 25.53 11.37
CA ASN A 309 -10.21 26.27 12.57
C ASN A 309 -8.94 27.13 12.32
N PRO A 310 -8.84 28.32 12.95
CA PRO A 310 -7.61 29.11 12.90
C PRO A 310 -6.48 28.38 13.64
N PHE A 311 -5.25 28.52 13.16
CA PHE A 311 -4.10 27.97 13.86
C PHE A 311 -3.88 28.65 15.22
N PRO A 312 -3.47 27.89 16.28
CA PRO A 312 -3.18 28.49 17.57
C PRO A 312 -2.08 29.55 17.47
N PRO A 313 -2.22 30.73 18.13
CA PRO A 313 -1.21 31.77 18.13
C PRO A 313 0.17 31.26 18.60
N GLY A 314 1.24 31.76 17.97
CA GLY A 314 2.62 31.36 18.30
C GLY A 314 3.05 29.99 17.76
N THR A 315 2.20 29.30 17.00
CA THR A 315 2.60 28.09 16.27
C THR A 315 3.26 28.45 14.94
N GLN A 316 4.15 27.58 14.46
CA GLN A 316 4.79 27.75 13.14
C GLN A 316 3.77 27.83 11.98
N SER A 317 2.61 27.19 12.12
CA SER A 317 1.52 27.28 11.15
C SER A 317 0.87 28.66 11.15
N ALA A 318 0.62 29.25 12.33
CA ALA A 318 0.09 30.60 12.44
C ALA A 318 1.07 31.65 11.90
N GLU A 319 2.38 31.49 12.15
CA GLU A 319 3.41 32.41 11.66
C GLU A 319 3.51 32.41 10.13
N ARG A 320 3.41 31.24 9.49
CA ARG A 320 3.54 31.09 8.03
C ARG A 320 2.24 31.30 7.27
N ALA A 321 1.09 31.36 7.96
CA ALA A 321 -0.23 31.48 7.35
C ALA A 321 -0.27 32.58 6.27
N GLY A 322 -0.74 32.22 5.07
CA GLY A 322 -0.85 33.13 3.94
C GLY A 322 0.47 33.53 3.25
N GLN A 323 1.63 33.10 3.74
CA GLN A 323 2.91 33.30 3.05
C GLN A 323 3.06 32.33 1.88
N TYR A 324 3.84 32.68 0.86
CA TYR A 324 4.11 31.77 -0.26
C TYR A 324 5.00 30.59 0.19
N PHE A 325 4.60 29.36 -0.12
CA PHE A 325 5.42 28.18 0.20
C PHE A 325 6.48 27.88 -0.87
N ALA A 326 6.29 28.26 -2.14
CA ALA A 326 7.23 27.96 -3.21
C ALA A 326 7.41 29.15 -4.18
N GLY A 327 7.74 30.33 -3.66
CA GLY A 327 8.12 31.47 -4.51
C GLY A 327 7.02 31.98 -5.44
N GLY A 328 5.74 31.78 -5.08
CA GLY A 328 4.60 32.17 -5.89
C GLY A 328 4.06 31.08 -6.82
N TYR A 329 4.73 29.93 -6.92
CA TYR A 329 4.16 28.78 -7.62
C TYR A 329 2.94 28.24 -6.89
N CYS A 330 1.93 27.83 -7.65
CA CYS A 330 0.79 27.06 -7.19
C CYS A 330 0.78 25.67 -7.83
N MET A 331 -0.11 24.80 -7.39
CA MET A 331 -0.35 23.52 -8.06
C MET A 331 -1.84 23.30 -8.25
N ALA A 332 -2.21 22.68 -9.38
CA ALA A 332 -3.59 22.32 -9.67
C ALA A 332 -3.70 20.83 -10.03
N PHE A 333 -4.87 20.26 -9.76
CA PHE A 333 -5.15 18.86 -10.07
C PHE A 333 -5.17 18.65 -11.58
N ALA A 334 -4.35 17.73 -12.07
CA ALA A 334 -4.32 17.33 -13.48
C ALA A 334 -4.86 15.91 -13.71
N GLY A 335 -4.88 15.08 -12.66
CA GLY A 335 -5.29 13.68 -12.81
C GLY A 335 -5.07 12.80 -11.59
N PHE A 336 -5.68 11.63 -11.65
CA PHE A 336 -5.56 10.57 -10.66
C PHE A 336 -4.98 9.31 -11.29
N LYS A 337 -4.04 8.68 -10.60
CA LYS A 337 -3.37 7.46 -11.01
C LYS A 337 -3.55 6.39 -9.94
N GLY A 338 -3.92 5.20 -10.37
CA GLY A 338 -4.11 4.05 -9.50
C GLY A 338 -4.46 2.86 -10.36
N ASP A 339 -4.19 1.66 -9.84
CA ASP A 339 -4.70 0.44 -10.45
C ASP A 339 -6.23 0.37 -10.35
N TRP A 340 -6.82 -0.67 -10.95
CA TRP A 340 -8.27 -0.82 -10.95
C TRP A 340 -8.84 -0.97 -9.55
N GLU A 341 -8.13 -1.66 -8.65
CA GLU A 341 -8.55 -1.85 -7.27
C GLU A 341 -8.62 -0.51 -6.53
N ALA A 342 -7.55 0.30 -6.62
CA ALA A 342 -7.50 1.63 -6.04
C ALA A 342 -8.61 2.53 -6.58
N ARG A 343 -8.84 2.56 -7.91
CA ARG A 343 -9.91 3.38 -8.50
C ARG A 343 -11.29 2.95 -8.00
N VAL A 344 -11.57 1.65 -7.97
CA VAL A 344 -12.86 1.13 -7.51
C VAL A 344 -13.13 1.52 -6.06
N ILE A 345 -12.12 1.38 -5.20
CA ILE A 345 -12.26 1.65 -3.77
C ILE A 345 -12.33 3.16 -3.49
N VAL A 346 -11.41 3.94 -4.03
CA VAL A 346 -11.26 5.37 -3.76
C VAL A 346 -12.37 6.20 -4.41
N HIS A 347 -12.80 5.83 -5.62
CA HIS A 347 -13.89 6.51 -6.32
C HIS A 347 -15.25 5.84 -6.15
N LYS A 348 -15.35 4.85 -5.25
CA LYS A 348 -16.57 4.09 -4.98
C LYS A 348 -17.25 3.61 -6.27
N LEU A 349 -16.48 3.11 -7.23
CA LEU A 349 -17.04 2.64 -8.49
C LEU A 349 -17.82 1.35 -8.22
N LYS A 350 -19.12 1.48 -7.95
CA LYS A 350 -20.04 0.36 -7.69
C LYS A 350 -20.46 -0.31 -8.98
N ARG A 351 -19.50 -0.86 -9.74
CA ARG A 351 -19.77 -1.78 -10.85
C ARG A 351 -19.39 -3.19 -10.43
N SER A 352 -20.34 -3.84 -9.74
CA SER A 352 -20.20 -5.24 -9.37
C SER A 352 -20.35 -6.14 -10.60
N TYR A 353 -19.90 -7.39 -10.55
CA TYR A 353 -20.22 -8.40 -11.58
C TYR A 353 -21.73 -8.53 -11.87
N ARG A 354 -22.59 -8.10 -10.92
CA ARG A 354 -24.06 -8.06 -11.04
C ARG A 354 -24.61 -6.72 -11.56
N SER A 355 -23.81 -5.67 -11.71
CA SER A 355 -24.32 -4.43 -12.33
C SER A 355 -24.54 -4.67 -13.81
N THR A 356 -25.67 -4.17 -14.32
CA THR A 356 -25.99 -4.27 -15.74
C THR A 356 -24.86 -3.69 -16.59
N PHE A 357 -24.17 -2.63 -16.12
CA PHE A 357 -23.15 -1.90 -16.86
C PHE A 357 -21.69 -2.28 -16.51
N ILE A 358 -20.77 -2.31 -17.49
CA ILE A 358 -19.38 -2.80 -17.34
C ILE A 358 -18.29 -1.71 -17.16
N CYS A 359 -18.47 -0.51 -17.71
CA CYS A 359 -17.52 0.63 -17.64
C CYS A 359 -18.18 1.99 -17.29
N GLU A 360 -17.70 2.70 -16.27
CA GLU A 360 -18.20 3.97 -15.70
C GLU A 360 -18.42 5.11 -16.70
N HIS A 361 -17.85 4.99 -17.89
CA HIS A 361 -17.96 6.00 -18.95
C HIS A 361 -19.12 5.76 -19.91
N CYS A 362 -19.73 4.57 -19.96
CA CYS A 362 -20.71 4.25 -21.00
C CYS A 362 -21.83 3.30 -20.54
N MET A 363 -22.80 3.15 -21.44
CA MET A 363 -23.96 2.26 -21.30
C MET A 363 -23.65 0.78 -21.59
N ALA A 364 -22.39 0.43 -21.89
CA ALA A 364 -21.99 -0.94 -22.16
C ALA A 364 -22.44 -1.87 -21.03
N SER A 365 -23.16 -2.94 -21.38
CA SER A 365 -23.95 -3.74 -20.45
C SER A 365 -24.18 -5.18 -20.93
N TYR A 366 -24.93 -5.99 -20.18
CA TYR A 366 -25.42 -7.31 -20.63
C TYR A 366 -26.66 -7.24 -21.53
N LYS A 367 -27.26 -6.06 -21.74
CA LYS A 367 -28.42 -5.89 -22.62
C LYS A 367 -27.97 -5.94 -24.08
N GLU A 368 -28.72 -6.61 -24.94
CA GLU A 368 -28.40 -6.80 -26.36
C GLU A 368 -28.11 -5.47 -27.08
N ASP A 369 -28.96 -4.45 -26.88
CA ASP A 369 -28.81 -3.12 -27.48
C ASP A 369 -27.54 -2.37 -27.07
N PHE A 370 -26.96 -2.71 -25.92
CA PHE A 370 -25.78 -2.05 -25.37
C PHE A 370 -24.72 -3.08 -24.98
N THR A 371 -24.67 -4.20 -25.68
CA THR A 371 -23.81 -5.31 -25.25
C THR A 371 -22.34 -4.90 -25.28
N PHE A 372 -21.60 -5.21 -24.21
CA PHE A 372 -20.15 -5.00 -24.19
C PHE A 372 -19.39 -5.94 -25.14
N ALA A 373 -20.08 -6.94 -25.71
CA ALA A 373 -19.52 -7.83 -26.71
C ALA A 373 -19.55 -7.24 -28.15
N ASP A 374 -20.17 -6.08 -28.34
CA ASP A 374 -20.20 -5.40 -29.64
C ASP A 374 -18.99 -4.45 -29.78
N PHE A 375 -17.97 -4.92 -30.50
CA PHE A 375 -16.74 -4.18 -30.76
C PHE A 375 -16.76 -3.38 -32.07
N ARG A 376 -17.90 -3.31 -32.77
CA ARG A 376 -18.00 -2.53 -34.00
C ARG A 376 -17.85 -1.03 -33.68
N PRO A 377 -17.27 -0.21 -34.56
CA PRO A 377 -17.22 1.26 -34.38
C PRO A 377 -18.60 1.91 -34.25
N THR A 378 -19.65 1.22 -34.71
CA THR A 378 -21.05 1.66 -34.65
C THR A 378 -21.81 1.09 -33.45
N ALA A 379 -21.13 0.42 -32.50
CA ALA A 379 -21.78 -0.14 -31.33
C ALA A 379 -22.49 0.97 -30.52
N ARG A 380 -23.77 0.77 -30.21
CA ARG A 380 -24.56 1.76 -29.44
C ARG A 380 -23.97 2.06 -28.06
N SER A 381 -23.28 1.08 -27.48
CA SER A 381 -22.54 1.23 -26.22
C SER A 381 -21.41 2.27 -26.30
N GLN A 382 -20.85 2.52 -27.49
CA GLN A 382 -19.82 3.53 -27.74
C GLN A 382 -20.40 4.91 -28.09
N ALA A 383 -21.63 4.94 -28.63
CA ALA A 383 -22.30 6.18 -29.02
C ALA A 383 -22.71 7.06 -27.83
N ILE A 384 -22.97 6.45 -26.66
CA ILE A 384 -23.40 7.16 -25.46
C ILE A 384 -22.32 7.03 -24.39
N ARG A 385 -21.56 8.11 -24.19
CA ARG A 385 -20.69 8.27 -23.03
C ARG A 385 -21.33 9.22 -22.04
N PHE A 386 -21.33 8.84 -20.77
CA PHE A 386 -21.80 9.73 -19.72
C PHE A 386 -20.86 10.92 -19.58
N SER A 387 -21.39 12.12 -19.43
CA SER A 387 -20.70 13.28 -18.87
C SER A 387 -20.37 13.06 -17.40
N HIS A 388 -19.53 13.91 -16.81
CA HIS A 388 -19.26 13.85 -15.38
C HIS A 388 -20.53 14.04 -14.54
N ASN A 389 -21.37 15.01 -14.91
CA ASN A 389 -22.63 15.29 -14.22
C ASN A 389 -23.61 14.12 -14.31
N GLU A 390 -23.76 13.48 -15.47
CA GLU A 390 -24.59 12.27 -15.59
C GLU A 390 -24.06 11.13 -14.72
N PHE A 391 -22.75 10.96 -14.67
CA PHE A 391 -22.15 9.98 -13.76
C PHE A 391 -22.47 10.28 -12.29
N LEU A 392 -22.39 11.54 -11.86
CA LEU A 392 -22.78 11.90 -10.49
C LEU A 392 -24.29 11.69 -10.25
N MET A 393 -25.16 12.00 -11.21
CA MET A 393 -26.60 11.77 -11.09
C MET A 393 -26.95 10.28 -10.97
N LEU A 394 -26.19 9.41 -11.63
CA LEU A 394 -26.38 7.95 -11.56
C LEU A 394 -25.90 7.33 -10.24
N ASN A 395 -25.17 8.08 -9.41
CA ASN A 395 -24.67 7.61 -8.11
C ASN A 395 -25.29 8.45 -6.98
N PRO A 396 -26.07 7.84 -6.06
CA PRO A 396 -26.57 8.53 -4.87
C PRO A 396 -25.45 9.25 -4.12
N MET A 397 -25.73 10.35 -3.42
CA MET A 397 -24.69 11.17 -2.77
C MET A 397 -23.75 10.35 -1.85
N ASP A 398 -24.30 9.40 -1.09
CA ASP A 398 -23.51 8.53 -0.20
C ASP A 398 -22.53 7.60 -0.95
N ASP A 399 -22.81 7.36 -2.23
CA ASP A 399 -22.05 6.51 -3.14
C ASP A 399 -21.13 7.30 -4.07
N GLN A 400 -21.21 8.63 -4.05
CA GLN A 400 -20.28 9.47 -4.80
C GLN A 400 -18.89 9.45 -4.15
N SER A 401 -17.86 9.57 -5.00
CA SER A 401 -16.49 9.69 -4.53
C SER A 401 -16.31 10.96 -3.71
N ALA A 402 -15.62 10.88 -2.58
CA ALA A 402 -15.20 12.06 -1.83
C ALA A 402 -14.25 12.99 -2.61
N TRP A 403 -13.72 12.53 -3.75
CA TRP A 403 -12.88 13.33 -4.65
C TRP A 403 -13.64 14.42 -5.40
N THR A 404 -14.97 14.46 -5.32
CA THR A 404 -15.75 15.63 -5.74
C THR A 404 -15.35 16.91 -4.99
N SER A 405 -14.69 16.79 -3.83
CA SER A 405 -14.08 17.91 -3.11
C SER A 405 -12.78 18.44 -3.72
N VAL A 406 -12.16 17.71 -4.65
CA VAL A 406 -10.93 18.14 -5.33
C VAL A 406 -11.32 18.96 -6.56
N LYS A 407 -11.01 20.26 -6.54
CA LYS A 407 -11.27 21.16 -7.68
C LYS A 407 -10.60 20.62 -8.96
N GLY A 408 -11.40 20.44 -10.02
CA GLY A 408 -10.95 19.85 -11.29
C GLY A 408 -10.94 18.32 -11.33
N TRP A 409 -11.41 17.63 -10.29
CA TRP A 409 -11.64 16.19 -10.40
C TRP A 409 -12.87 15.89 -11.25
N THR A 410 -12.69 15.01 -12.24
CA THR A 410 -13.78 14.43 -13.03
C THR A 410 -13.51 12.94 -13.22
N LYS A 411 -14.54 12.16 -13.51
CA LYS A 411 -14.39 10.70 -13.74
C LYS A 411 -13.38 10.37 -14.86
N ASP A 412 -13.23 11.25 -15.85
CA ASP A 412 -12.37 11.06 -17.01
C ASP A 412 -10.89 11.34 -16.71
N ARG A 413 -10.59 12.00 -15.58
CA ARG A 413 -9.22 12.20 -15.08
C ARG A 413 -8.66 11.01 -14.31
N ASN A 414 -9.45 9.95 -14.18
CA ASN A 414 -8.99 8.65 -13.68
C ASN A 414 -8.40 7.79 -14.81
N LEU A 415 -8.51 8.22 -16.08
CA LEU A 415 -7.99 7.49 -17.24
C LEU A 415 -6.58 7.97 -17.59
N GLU A 416 -5.64 7.04 -17.73
CA GLU A 416 -4.24 7.33 -18.11
C GLU A 416 -4.12 8.01 -19.49
N GLU A 417 -5.13 7.86 -20.35
CA GLU A 417 -5.07 8.19 -21.78
C GLU A 417 -5.33 9.67 -22.11
N THR A 418 -5.75 10.51 -21.17
CA THR A 418 -6.06 11.90 -21.53
C THR A 418 -4.83 12.77 -21.80
N VAL A 419 -3.65 12.19 -21.59
CA VAL A 419 -2.35 12.82 -21.84
C VAL A 419 -1.65 12.09 -23.02
N SER A 420 -2.11 10.91 -23.48
CA SER A 420 -1.41 10.15 -24.54
C SER A 420 -1.58 10.68 -25.97
N ARG A 421 -2.27 11.82 -26.20
CA ARG A 421 -2.11 12.59 -27.45
C ARG A 421 -0.69 13.14 -27.66
N PHE A 422 0.24 12.89 -26.73
CA PHE A 422 1.67 13.19 -26.86
C PHE A 422 2.47 12.34 -27.87
N GLN A 423 1.87 11.50 -28.72
CA GLN A 423 2.59 10.91 -29.86
C GLN A 423 1.70 10.62 -31.09
N PRO A 424 1.95 11.26 -32.24
CA PRO A 424 1.75 10.65 -33.54
C PRO A 424 3.13 10.35 -34.15
N VAL A 425 3.92 9.46 -33.54
CA VAL A 425 5.04 8.82 -34.24
C VAL A 425 5.06 7.34 -33.88
N LEU A 426 4.44 6.55 -34.75
CA LEU A 426 4.64 5.14 -35.02
C LEU A 426 5.79 4.47 -34.22
N PHE A 427 5.46 3.70 -33.19
CA PHE A 427 6.18 2.45 -32.88
C PHE A 427 5.22 1.39 -32.30
N PRO A 428 5.39 0.11 -32.64
CA PRO A 428 4.41 -0.92 -32.37
C PRO A 428 4.45 -1.39 -30.91
N THR A 429 3.24 -1.64 -30.41
CA THR A 429 2.88 -2.39 -29.20
C THR A 429 3.93 -3.41 -28.74
N HIS A 430 4.58 -3.14 -27.61
CA HIS A 430 5.19 -4.18 -26.78
C HIS A 430 4.82 -3.97 -25.31
N ASN A 431 4.18 -4.99 -24.75
CA ASN A 431 3.82 -5.25 -23.36
C ASN A 431 4.72 -4.52 -22.34
N GLN A 432 4.17 -3.49 -21.69
CA GLN A 432 4.68 -3.06 -20.39
C GLN A 432 3.96 -3.83 -19.29
N LEU A 433 4.52 -4.99 -18.96
CA LEU A 433 4.37 -5.59 -17.64
C LEU A 433 4.99 -4.62 -16.63
N CYS A 434 4.18 -4.07 -15.72
CA CYS A 434 4.64 -3.36 -14.53
C CYS A 434 5.53 -4.28 -13.69
N LEU A 435 6.83 -4.24 -13.94
CA LEU A 435 7.85 -4.77 -13.04
C LEU A 435 8.09 -3.74 -11.95
N ILE A 436 7.48 -3.98 -10.80
CA ILE A 436 7.82 -3.33 -9.53
C ILE A 436 9.11 -3.97 -9.05
N GLU A 437 10.24 -3.35 -9.37
CA GLU A 437 11.48 -3.56 -8.63
C GLU A 437 11.66 -2.45 -7.59
N SER A 438 12.05 -2.87 -6.39
CA SER A 438 12.57 -2.06 -5.27
C SER A 438 11.56 -1.58 -4.23
N LEU A 439 11.19 -2.49 -3.32
CA LEU A 439 10.90 -2.14 -1.94
C LEU A 439 12.21 -2.33 -1.15
N VAL A 440 12.81 -1.25 -0.66
CA VAL A 440 13.90 -1.36 0.31
C VAL A 440 13.26 -1.76 1.64
N VAL A 441 13.48 -3.01 2.04
CA VAL A 441 13.37 -3.44 3.43
C VAL A 441 14.43 -2.65 4.20
N PHE A 442 14.03 -1.79 5.14
CA PHE A 442 14.94 -1.23 6.13
C PHE A 442 15.58 -2.39 6.91
N SER A 443 16.79 -2.76 6.53
CA SER A 443 17.63 -3.67 7.31
C SER A 443 18.37 -2.81 8.34
N PHE A 444 17.88 -2.86 9.57
CA PHE A 444 18.45 -2.15 10.70
C PHE A 444 19.86 -2.66 10.99
N LYS A 445 20.87 -1.83 10.72
CA LYS A 445 22.20 -1.97 11.34
C LYS A 445 22.43 -0.77 12.27
N HIS A 446 22.55 -1.09 13.55
CA HIS A 446 22.86 -0.18 14.65
C HIS A 446 24.25 0.47 14.42
N PRO A 447 24.40 1.80 14.48
CA PRO A 447 25.68 2.46 14.27
C PRO A 447 26.43 2.64 15.58
N GLU A 448 26.81 1.55 16.24
CA GLU A 448 27.82 1.59 17.31
C GLU A 448 28.75 0.38 17.23
N CYS A 449 29.71 0.46 16.31
CA CYS A 449 30.96 -0.29 16.39
C CYS A 449 32.07 0.58 15.78
N LYS A 450 32.63 1.48 16.60
CA LYS A 450 34.00 1.96 16.39
C LYS A 450 34.94 0.84 16.84
N VAL A 451 35.65 0.22 15.91
CA VAL A 451 36.84 -0.57 16.23
C VAL A 451 37.97 -0.10 15.33
N HIS A 452 39.08 0.27 15.97
CA HIS A 452 40.29 0.86 15.43
C HIS A 452 40.87 0.13 14.22
N LEU A 453 41.22 0.89 13.18
CA LEU A 453 42.20 0.50 12.17
C LEU A 453 43.60 0.69 12.76
N SER A 454 44.25 -0.41 13.14
CA SER A 454 45.70 -0.43 13.33
C SER A 454 46.39 -0.59 11.98
N LYS A 455 47.36 0.29 11.73
CA LYS A 455 48.33 0.22 10.62
C LYS A 455 49.18 -1.05 10.74
N VAL A 456 49.22 -1.85 9.70
CA VAL A 456 50.34 -2.73 9.29
C VAL A 456 50.19 -2.78 7.76
N GLY A 457 51.12 -2.41 6.90
CA GLY A 457 52.56 -2.49 6.92
C GLY A 457 52.90 -2.72 5.45
N SER A 458 53.53 -1.73 4.82
CA SER A 458 54.05 -1.78 3.46
C SER A 458 55.17 -2.83 3.31
N ILE A 459 55.61 -3.03 2.06
CA ILE A 459 56.95 -3.46 1.55
C ILE A 459 56.85 -4.74 0.66
N PRO A 460 57.56 -4.87 -0.49
CA PRO A 460 57.63 -3.99 -1.67
C PRO A 460 57.69 -4.78 -3.02
N LYS A 461 57.67 -4.01 -4.13
CA LYS A 461 58.03 -4.34 -5.53
C LYS A 461 57.27 -5.45 -6.24
#